data_AF-A0A4U0FB39-F1
#
_entry.id   AF-A0A4U0FB39-F1
#
_cell.length_a   1.000
_cell.length_b   1.000
_cell.length_c   1.000
_cell.angle_alpha   90.00
_cell.angle_beta   90.00
_cell.angle_gamma   90.00
#
_symmetry.space_group_name_H-M   'P 1'
#
loop_
_entity.id
_entity.type
_entity.pdbx_description
1 polymer ?
#
loop_
_entity_poly.entity_id
_entity_poly.type
_entity_poly.pdbx_seq_one_letter_code
_entity_poly.pdbx_strand_id
1 'polypeptide(L)'
;MSKLTVSLMSLILTAGLLSACSSNQDNDPASATVTPSAAPSQPASTTPSSSPASSPAAVPVNVDKLIADYKAIVDLAEAKTDPKAVQQAYRQNFQAQVQAIDEGLAQDAPRIDDNISFVLDHGVSGDMNADQVAEATEKGLNWYFYFQLRDILNKQVLEALKAGKTDEASTLLDQGIRAYTAVLEPFVEKRDGKFHTTMKDTIATAVIPKLQEDVKAGNVADYNVHRQMLDKTLIKAFTLATYNYGEIMPTVDKAELPKEMTEGYFLFLPVYTYLKGGSASDADAVKDAFASGDASKVVPAKIKAALIACNTGKVKEYLETAQQEMKNGKKDESRVHAMEAVMFLSAQETFLGADYAKAASAGEAFLTAVDQGKADEAKQQADTILAALSKL
;
A
#
# COMPACT_ATOMS: atom_id res chain seq x y z
N MET A 1 18.60 -32.80 -8.28
CA MET A 1 18.61 -31.69 -7.28
C MET A 1 17.17 -31.53 -6.80
N SER A 2 16.93 -31.46 -5.50
CA SER A 2 15.56 -31.42 -4.97
C SER A 2 14.98 -30.01 -5.04
N LYS A 3 13.72 -29.87 -5.48
CA LYS A 3 12.96 -28.62 -5.34
C LYS A 3 12.34 -28.59 -3.95
N LEU A 4 12.74 -27.62 -3.12
CA LEU A 4 12.09 -27.38 -1.84
C LEU A 4 10.86 -26.50 -2.09
N THR A 5 9.70 -27.13 -2.31
CA THR A 5 8.43 -26.41 -2.41
C THR A 5 8.02 -25.96 -1.01
N VAL A 6 8.26 -24.69 -0.67
CA VAL A 6 7.75 -24.10 0.57
C VAL A 6 6.24 -23.90 0.41
N SER A 7 5.47 -24.87 0.86
CA SER A 7 4.01 -24.77 0.87
C SER A 7 3.59 -23.85 2.01
N LEU A 8 3.26 -22.60 1.69
CA LEU A 8 2.64 -21.69 2.64
C LEU A 8 1.32 -22.32 3.11
N MET A 9 1.16 -22.55 4.41
CA MET A 9 0.02 -23.28 4.94
C MET A 9 -1.20 -22.37 5.06
N SER A 10 -2.15 -22.51 4.12
CA SER A 10 -3.47 -21.89 4.24
C SER A 10 -4.19 -22.46 5.47
N LEU A 11 -4.23 -21.71 6.57
CA LEU A 11 -4.99 -22.09 7.76
C LEU A 11 -6.23 -21.20 7.92
N ILE A 12 -7.38 -21.85 7.93
CA ILE A 12 -8.69 -21.20 8.11
C ILE A 12 -8.82 -20.85 9.60
N LEU A 13 -8.88 -19.56 9.94
CA LEU A 13 -9.32 -19.13 11.28
C LEU A 13 -10.79 -19.51 11.47
N THR A 14 -11.04 -20.54 12.27
CA THR A 14 -12.39 -20.89 12.76
C THR A 14 -12.67 -20.19 14.09
N ALA A 15 -13.49 -19.14 14.06
CA ALA A 15 -13.90 -18.42 15.25
C ALA A 15 -14.78 -19.29 16.18
N GLY A 16 -14.20 -19.73 17.30
CA GLY A 16 -14.91 -20.52 18.32
C GLY A 16 -15.76 -19.64 19.24
N LEU A 17 -17.08 -19.77 19.16
CA LEU A 17 -18.03 -19.20 20.13
C LEU A 17 -17.94 -19.89 21.49
N LEU A 18 -17.91 -19.13 22.59
CA LEU A 18 -18.46 -19.56 23.89
C LEU A 18 -18.76 -18.36 24.80
N SER A 19 -19.83 -18.48 25.59
CA SER A 19 -20.32 -17.55 26.61
C SER A 19 -20.33 -18.30 27.97
N ALA A 20 -20.49 -17.74 29.18
CA ALA A 20 -20.96 -16.41 29.65
C ALA A 20 -20.54 -16.19 31.14
N CYS A 21 -20.86 -15.01 31.72
CA CYS A 21 -21.05 -14.72 33.17
C CYS A 21 -19.78 -14.77 34.08
N SER A 22 -19.66 -14.12 35.27
CA SER A 22 -20.35 -13.02 36.02
C SER A 22 -19.59 -12.79 37.37
N SER A 23 -19.70 -11.72 38.18
CA SER A 23 -20.25 -10.33 38.10
C SER A 23 -20.01 -9.57 39.45
N ASN A 24 -20.04 -8.23 39.46
CA ASN A 24 -20.20 -7.32 40.63
C ASN A 24 -19.02 -7.21 41.65
N GLN A 25 -18.80 -6.12 42.44
CA GLN A 25 -19.37 -4.75 42.46
C GLN A 25 -18.46 -3.73 43.20
N ASP A 26 -18.68 -2.45 42.89
CA ASP A 26 -18.49 -1.18 43.65
C ASP A 26 -17.78 -1.16 45.02
N ASN A 27 -16.91 -0.17 45.26
CA ASN A 27 -17.24 1.06 46.03
C ASN A 27 -16.06 2.08 46.08
N ASP A 28 -16.41 3.37 46.17
CA ASP A 28 -15.56 4.55 46.44
C ASP A 28 -16.45 5.60 47.14
N PRO A 29 -15.97 6.48 48.05
CA PRO A 29 -15.79 7.89 47.63
C PRO A 29 -14.82 8.80 48.44
N ALA A 30 -14.40 9.89 47.77
CA ALA A 30 -14.25 11.29 48.28
C ALA A 30 -13.10 11.67 49.26
N SER A 31 -12.66 12.94 49.39
CA SER A 31 -12.53 14.11 48.47
C SER A 31 -11.94 15.32 49.24
N ALA A 32 -10.95 16.06 48.70
CA ALA A 32 -10.57 17.43 49.17
C ALA A 32 -9.63 18.20 48.19
N THR A 33 -9.59 19.54 48.31
CA THR A 33 -8.81 20.52 47.51
C THR A 33 -8.19 21.60 48.44
N VAL A 34 -7.36 22.59 48.08
CA VAL A 34 -7.12 23.32 46.80
C VAL A 34 -5.64 23.75 46.64
N THR A 35 -5.23 24.04 45.40
CA THR A 35 -3.99 24.71 44.93
C THR A 35 -3.89 26.20 45.36
N PRO A 36 -2.79 26.99 45.16
CA PRO A 36 -2.16 27.27 43.84
C PRO A 36 -0.63 27.59 43.75
N SER A 37 -0.12 27.55 42.50
CA SER A 37 1.07 28.26 41.95
C SER A 37 2.49 27.83 42.40
N ALA A 38 3.52 27.86 41.53
CA ALA A 38 3.57 28.14 40.08
C ALA A 38 4.81 27.51 39.37
N ALA A 39 4.64 27.24 38.06
CA ALA A 39 5.65 27.14 36.97
C ALA A 39 6.91 26.25 37.16
N PRO A 40 7.24 25.37 36.18
CA PRO A 40 7.83 25.87 34.93
C PRO A 40 7.44 25.16 33.61
N SER A 41 7.75 25.84 32.49
CA SER A 41 8.01 25.34 31.12
C SER A 41 6.98 24.47 30.37
N GLN A 42 6.53 24.98 29.21
CA GLN A 42 5.65 24.29 28.27
C GLN A 42 6.41 23.32 27.34
N PRO A 43 5.87 22.11 27.07
CA PRO A 43 6.03 21.41 25.80
C PRO A 43 5.13 22.03 24.71
N ALA A 44 5.45 21.79 23.44
CA ALA A 44 4.64 22.28 22.31
C ALA A 44 3.23 21.64 22.29
N SER A 45 2.21 22.46 22.02
CA SER A 45 0.82 22.02 21.97
C SER A 45 0.51 21.20 20.71
N THR A 46 -0.09 20.02 20.89
CA THR A 46 -0.67 19.23 19.80
C THR A 46 -1.98 19.87 19.30
N THR A 47 -2.05 20.18 18.01
CA THR A 47 -3.28 20.65 17.36
C THR A 47 -4.33 19.52 17.35
N PRO A 48 -5.61 19.78 17.68
CA PRO A 48 -6.67 18.78 17.55
C PRO A 48 -6.83 18.32 16.10
N SER A 49 -7.01 17.01 15.89
CA SER A 49 -7.35 16.47 14.58
C SER A 49 -8.73 16.99 14.15
N SER A 50 -8.78 17.74 13.06
CA SER A 50 -10.03 18.15 12.43
C SER A 50 -10.70 16.95 11.77
N SER A 51 -11.96 16.67 12.12
CA SER A 51 -12.81 15.79 11.32
C SER A 51 -12.78 16.25 9.85
N PRO A 52 -12.69 15.34 8.87
CA PRO A 52 -12.70 15.73 7.47
C PRO A 52 -14.01 16.44 7.15
N ALA A 53 -13.93 17.50 6.34
CA ALA A 53 -15.11 18.06 5.71
C ALA A 53 -15.78 16.97 4.86
N SER A 54 -17.10 17.05 4.70
CA SER A 54 -17.85 16.15 3.83
C SER A 54 -17.25 16.15 2.43
N SER A 55 -16.67 15.03 2.01
CA SER A 55 -16.12 14.83 0.66
C SER A 55 -17.16 15.20 -0.40
N PRO A 56 -16.74 15.69 -1.59
CA PRO A 56 -17.64 15.74 -2.74
C PRO A 56 -18.23 14.35 -2.98
N ALA A 57 -19.50 14.30 -3.41
CA ALA A 57 -20.19 13.04 -3.66
C ALA A 57 -19.41 12.24 -4.72
N ALA A 58 -19.07 10.98 -4.40
CA ALA A 58 -18.26 10.14 -5.27
C ALA A 58 -18.87 10.05 -6.67
N VAL A 59 -18.07 10.41 -7.69
CA VAL A 59 -18.47 10.28 -9.10
C VAL A 59 -18.75 8.79 -9.36
N PRO A 60 -19.94 8.40 -9.85
CA PRO A 60 -20.26 6.98 -10.03
C PRO A 60 -19.33 6.30 -11.04
N VAL A 61 -18.40 5.49 -10.54
CA VAL A 61 -17.36 4.84 -11.35
C VAL A 61 -17.93 3.64 -12.10
N ASN A 62 -18.06 3.77 -13.42
CA ASN A 62 -18.29 2.63 -14.29
C ASN A 62 -16.96 1.90 -14.55
N VAL A 63 -16.59 0.99 -13.63
CA VAL A 63 -15.33 0.22 -13.68
C VAL A 63 -15.16 -0.51 -15.03
N ASP A 64 -16.23 -1.06 -15.58
CA ASP A 64 -16.15 -1.83 -16.82
C ASP A 64 -15.88 -0.90 -18.04
N LYS A 65 -16.32 0.37 -18.00
CA LYS A 65 -15.86 1.42 -18.94
C LYS A 65 -14.40 1.78 -18.69
N LEU A 66 -13.98 2.01 -17.44
CA LEU A 66 -12.60 2.39 -17.14
C LEU A 66 -11.58 1.34 -17.62
N ILE A 67 -11.89 0.06 -17.48
CA ILE A 67 -11.05 -1.03 -17.98
C ILE A 67 -10.95 -0.99 -19.52
N ALA A 68 -12.06 -0.72 -20.21
CA ALA A 68 -12.07 -0.58 -21.66
C ALA A 68 -11.31 0.68 -22.15
N ASP A 69 -11.48 1.81 -21.45
CA ASP A 69 -10.76 3.06 -21.72
C ASP A 69 -9.26 2.90 -21.48
N TYR A 70 -8.88 2.20 -20.40
CA TYR A 70 -7.50 1.91 -20.03
C TYR A 70 -6.82 1.09 -21.12
N LYS A 71 -7.46 0.00 -21.56
CA LYS A 71 -6.93 -0.78 -22.67
C LYS A 71 -6.84 0.06 -23.95
N ALA A 72 -7.86 0.86 -24.27
CA ALA A 72 -7.87 1.67 -25.48
C ALA A 72 -6.74 2.73 -25.51
N ILE A 73 -6.42 3.37 -24.37
CA ILE A 73 -5.34 4.35 -24.30
C ILE A 73 -3.95 3.71 -24.22
N VAL A 74 -3.81 2.55 -23.56
CA VAL A 74 -2.53 1.80 -23.56
C VAL A 74 -2.23 1.26 -24.95
N ASP A 75 -3.18 0.61 -25.63
CA ASP A 75 -3.02 0.14 -27.02
C ASP A 75 -2.63 1.29 -27.97
N LEU A 76 -3.17 2.50 -27.76
CA LEU A 76 -2.86 3.71 -28.52
C LEU A 76 -1.45 4.27 -28.20
N ALA A 77 -1.01 4.18 -26.94
CA ALA A 77 0.30 4.66 -26.53
C ALA A 77 1.43 3.67 -26.91
N GLU A 78 1.20 2.37 -26.78
CA GLU A 78 2.09 1.30 -27.26
C GLU A 78 2.34 1.35 -28.77
N ALA A 79 1.37 1.87 -29.55
CA ALA A 79 1.54 2.10 -30.98
C ALA A 79 2.60 3.19 -31.31
N LYS A 80 2.91 4.08 -30.36
CA LYS A 80 4.02 5.06 -30.42
C LYS A 80 4.02 6.01 -31.62
N THR A 81 2.88 6.19 -32.27
CA THR A 81 2.72 6.98 -33.51
C THR A 81 2.21 8.41 -33.30
N ASP A 82 1.39 8.67 -32.29
CA ASP A 82 0.76 9.98 -32.07
C ASP A 82 0.57 10.32 -30.58
N PRO A 83 1.55 10.98 -29.93
CA PRO A 83 1.43 11.48 -28.55
C PRO A 83 0.25 12.42 -28.31
N LYS A 84 -0.23 13.12 -29.35
CA LYS A 84 -1.36 14.04 -29.25
C LYS A 84 -2.69 13.29 -29.20
N ALA A 85 -2.80 12.18 -29.92
CA ALA A 85 -3.93 11.26 -29.78
C ALA A 85 -3.98 10.64 -28.38
N VAL A 86 -2.83 10.20 -27.83
CA VAL A 86 -2.73 9.70 -26.44
C VAL A 86 -3.17 10.79 -25.45
N GLN A 87 -2.63 12.01 -25.59
CA GLN A 87 -3.01 13.15 -24.76
C GLN A 87 -4.52 13.45 -24.82
N GLN A 88 -5.12 13.43 -26.01
CA GLN A 88 -6.54 13.65 -26.17
C GLN A 88 -7.37 12.54 -25.52
N ALA A 89 -6.97 11.28 -25.69
CA ALA A 89 -7.64 10.14 -25.06
C ALA A 89 -7.57 10.21 -23.52
N TYR A 90 -6.44 10.64 -22.94
CA TYR A 90 -6.28 10.85 -21.51
C TYR A 90 -7.21 11.95 -20.98
N ARG A 91 -7.17 13.13 -21.60
CA ARG A 91 -8.01 14.28 -21.20
C ARG A 91 -9.52 13.99 -21.37
N GLN A 92 -9.90 13.16 -22.33
CA GLN A 92 -11.30 12.79 -22.56
C GLN A 92 -11.84 11.70 -21.61
N ASN A 93 -11.02 10.69 -21.27
CA ASN A 93 -11.51 9.50 -20.56
C ASN A 93 -11.05 9.39 -19.10
N PHE A 94 -9.91 9.99 -18.71
CA PHE A 94 -9.29 9.77 -17.41
C PHE A 94 -9.09 11.03 -16.57
N GLN A 95 -8.62 12.15 -17.15
CA GLN A 95 -8.13 13.31 -16.38
C GLN A 95 -9.06 13.74 -15.23
N ALA A 96 -10.36 13.90 -15.47
CA ALA A 96 -11.32 14.32 -14.43
C ALA A 96 -11.48 13.30 -13.26
N GLN A 97 -11.26 12.01 -13.51
CA GLN A 97 -11.30 10.96 -12.47
C GLN A 97 -9.98 10.89 -11.71
N VAL A 98 -8.86 11.07 -12.43
CA VAL A 98 -7.52 11.15 -11.85
C VAL A 98 -7.43 12.35 -10.91
N GLN A 99 -7.91 13.52 -11.35
CA GLN A 99 -8.04 14.72 -10.52
C GLN A 99 -8.92 14.49 -9.27
N ALA A 100 -10.04 13.78 -9.40
CA ALA A 100 -10.90 13.44 -8.24
C ALA A 100 -10.23 12.47 -7.23
N ILE A 101 -9.31 11.61 -7.68
CA ILE A 101 -8.44 10.83 -6.79
C ILE A 101 -7.35 11.72 -6.17
N ASP A 102 -6.74 12.61 -6.96
CA ASP A 102 -5.71 13.55 -6.52
C ASP A 102 -6.20 14.53 -5.44
N GLU A 103 -7.46 14.98 -5.50
CA GLU A 103 -8.12 15.75 -4.43
C GLU A 103 -8.12 15.01 -3.07
N GLY A 104 -8.09 13.67 -3.09
CA GLY A 104 -8.05 12.83 -1.90
C GLY A 104 -6.65 12.61 -1.31
N LEU A 105 -5.58 13.14 -1.93
CA LEU A 105 -4.20 12.91 -1.48
C LEU A 105 -3.69 14.05 -0.58
N ALA A 106 -2.88 13.67 0.43
CA ALA A 106 -2.20 14.60 1.34
C ALA A 106 -1.47 15.73 0.60
N GLN A 107 -1.37 16.93 1.20
CA GLN A 107 -0.93 18.15 0.48
C GLN A 107 0.45 18.02 -0.18
N ASP A 108 1.41 17.32 0.44
CA ASP A 108 2.76 17.09 -0.06
C ASP A 108 2.91 15.80 -0.88
N ALA A 109 1.82 15.07 -1.14
CA ALA A 109 1.83 13.93 -2.03
C ALA A 109 1.96 14.38 -3.51
N PRO A 110 2.78 13.68 -4.32
CA PRO A 110 2.76 13.82 -5.78
C PRO A 110 1.35 13.59 -6.34
N ARG A 111 0.93 14.41 -7.31
CA ARG A 111 -0.34 14.23 -8.02
C ARG A 111 -0.15 13.36 -9.25
N ILE A 112 -1.12 12.52 -9.54
CA ILE A 112 -1.13 11.61 -10.68
C ILE A 112 -1.30 12.43 -11.97
N ASP A 113 -2.27 13.35 -12.01
CA ASP A 113 -2.56 14.15 -13.21
C ASP A 113 -1.41 15.07 -13.60
N ASP A 114 -0.79 15.77 -12.64
CA ASP A 114 0.36 16.65 -12.90
C ASP A 114 1.50 15.89 -13.60
N ASN A 115 1.82 14.68 -13.12
CA ASN A 115 2.92 13.88 -13.66
C ASN A 115 2.57 13.28 -15.03
N ILE A 116 1.35 12.75 -15.21
CA ILE A 116 0.90 12.23 -16.52
C ILE A 116 0.83 13.36 -17.55
N SER A 117 0.15 14.46 -17.23
CA SER A 117 -0.01 15.61 -18.13
C SER A 117 1.33 16.23 -18.51
N PHE A 118 2.29 16.33 -17.58
CA PHE A 118 3.65 16.80 -17.87
C PHE A 118 4.34 15.98 -18.98
N VAL A 119 4.34 14.65 -18.89
CA VAL A 119 4.94 13.80 -19.92
C VAL A 119 4.15 13.84 -21.23
N LEU A 120 2.82 13.95 -21.17
CA LEU A 120 1.98 14.07 -22.36
C LEU A 120 2.21 15.40 -23.10
N ASP A 121 2.28 16.53 -22.42
CA ASP A 121 2.54 17.83 -23.04
C ASP A 121 3.97 17.91 -23.60
N HIS A 122 4.99 17.38 -22.89
CA HIS A 122 6.35 17.28 -23.43
C HIS A 122 6.51 16.21 -24.54
N GLY A 123 5.66 15.19 -24.57
CA GLY A 123 5.56 14.25 -25.70
C GLY A 123 4.93 14.86 -26.94
N VAL A 124 4.03 15.84 -26.76
CA VAL A 124 3.42 16.61 -27.87
C VAL A 124 4.35 17.72 -28.38
N SER A 125 5.20 18.31 -27.53
CA SER A 125 6.26 19.24 -27.99
C SER A 125 7.44 18.53 -28.67
N GLY A 126 7.70 17.27 -28.32
CA GLY A 126 8.85 16.48 -28.77
C GLY A 126 10.06 16.54 -27.83
N ASP A 127 9.93 17.13 -26.63
CA ASP A 127 10.97 17.11 -25.59
C ASP A 127 11.11 15.72 -24.92
N MET A 128 10.05 14.91 -24.96
CA MET A 128 10.05 13.51 -24.53
C MET A 128 9.64 12.59 -25.68
N ASN A 129 10.18 11.36 -25.68
CA ASN A 129 9.95 10.41 -26.77
C ASN A 129 8.65 9.59 -26.59
N ALA A 130 8.23 8.88 -27.64
CA ALA A 130 7.00 8.09 -27.63
C ALA A 130 7.02 6.92 -26.64
N ASP A 131 8.19 6.38 -26.31
CA ASP A 131 8.35 5.34 -25.29
C ASP A 131 8.11 5.88 -23.88
N GLN A 132 8.60 7.09 -23.57
CA GLN A 132 8.31 7.78 -22.31
C GLN A 132 6.81 8.11 -22.19
N VAL A 133 6.17 8.52 -23.29
CA VAL A 133 4.71 8.72 -23.34
C VAL A 133 3.96 7.42 -23.06
N ALA A 134 4.39 6.29 -23.60
CA ALA A 134 3.79 4.99 -23.33
C ALA A 134 3.92 4.59 -21.85
N GLU A 135 5.14 4.66 -21.28
CA GLU A 135 5.35 4.27 -19.88
C GLU A 135 4.63 5.20 -18.89
N ALA A 136 4.65 6.53 -19.12
CA ALA A 136 3.92 7.47 -18.26
C ALA A 136 2.40 7.26 -18.32
N THR A 137 1.87 6.92 -19.51
CA THR A 137 0.45 6.62 -19.68
C THR A 137 0.06 5.34 -18.96
N GLU A 138 0.74 4.21 -19.24
CA GLU A 138 0.39 2.93 -18.62
C GLU A 138 0.66 2.94 -17.11
N LYS A 139 1.85 3.39 -16.67
CA LYS A 139 2.24 3.32 -15.25
C LYS A 139 1.59 4.41 -14.40
N GLY A 140 1.32 5.59 -14.98
CA GLY A 140 0.47 6.60 -14.36
C GLY A 140 -0.97 6.14 -14.19
N LEU A 141 -1.53 5.39 -15.15
CA LEU A 141 -2.86 4.79 -14.97
C LEU A 141 -2.84 3.61 -14.00
N ASN A 142 -1.79 2.78 -13.95
CA ASN A 142 -1.61 1.78 -12.89
C ASN A 142 -1.58 2.43 -11.49
N TRP A 143 -0.95 3.60 -11.34
CA TRP A 143 -1.00 4.41 -10.11
C TRP A 143 -2.43 4.86 -9.78
N TYR A 144 -3.16 5.41 -10.76
CA TYR A 144 -4.59 5.74 -10.60
C TYR A 144 -5.44 4.54 -10.18
N PHE A 145 -5.33 3.38 -10.85
CA PHE A 145 -6.12 2.19 -10.51
C PHE A 145 -5.80 1.65 -9.11
N TYR A 146 -4.55 1.75 -8.64
CA TYR A 146 -4.20 1.42 -7.26
C TYR A 146 -4.91 2.32 -6.24
N PHE A 147 -4.96 3.63 -6.47
CA PHE A 147 -5.67 4.55 -5.56
C PHE A 147 -7.20 4.47 -5.71
N GLN A 148 -7.73 4.20 -6.91
CA GLN A 148 -9.15 3.95 -7.14
C GLN A 148 -9.64 2.68 -6.43
N LEU A 149 -8.83 1.61 -6.43
CA LEU A 149 -9.08 0.39 -5.65
C LEU A 149 -9.08 0.70 -4.14
N ARG A 150 -8.12 1.49 -3.66
CA ARG A 150 -8.07 1.93 -2.25
C ARG A 150 -9.25 2.80 -1.86
N ASP A 151 -9.77 3.64 -2.75
CA ASP A 151 -10.96 4.45 -2.50
C ASP A 151 -12.20 3.56 -2.30
N ILE A 152 -12.41 2.62 -3.23
CA ILE A 152 -13.49 1.63 -3.17
C ILE A 152 -13.43 0.84 -1.86
N LEU A 153 -12.28 0.27 -1.50
CA LEU A 153 -12.15 -0.58 -0.31
C LEU A 153 -12.19 0.20 1.01
N ASN A 154 -11.43 1.31 1.11
CA ASN A 154 -11.25 2.01 2.39
C ASN A 154 -12.37 3.02 2.69
N LYS A 155 -13.10 3.49 1.68
CA LYS A 155 -14.30 4.33 1.84
C LYS A 155 -15.56 3.54 1.51
N GLN A 156 -15.80 3.24 0.23
CA GLN A 156 -17.13 2.88 -0.28
C GLN A 156 -17.65 1.54 0.31
N VAL A 157 -16.86 0.46 0.25
CA VAL A 157 -17.19 -0.84 0.84
C VAL A 157 -17.28 -0.73 2.37
N LEU A 158 -16.34 -0.04 3.00
CA LEU A 158 -16.30 0.11 4.46
C LEU A 158 -17.50 0.91 5.02
N GLU A 159 -17.96 1.94 4.31
CA GLU A 159 -19.16 2.71 4.64
C GLU A 159 -20.43 1.88 4.43
N ALA A 160 -20.53 1.13 3.32
CA ALA A 160 -21.63 0.21 3.09
C ALA A 160 -21.72 -0.87 4.19
N LEU A 161 -20.60 -1.46 4.61
CA LEU A 161 -20.55 -2.41 5.73
C LEU A 161 -20.97 -1.77 7.07
N LYS A 162 -20.44 -0.58 7.39
CA LYS A 162 -20.84 0.17 8.61
C LYS A 162 -22.32 0.54 8.62
N ALA A 163 -22.94 0.70 7.45
CA ALA A 163 -24.37 0.91 7.27
C ALA A 163 -25.19 -0.40 7.21
N GLY A 164 -24.57 -1.57 7.40
CA GLY A 164 -25.24 -2.88 7.38
C GLY A 164 -25.65 -3.37 5.97
N LYS A 165 -25.15 -2.72 4.91
CA LYS A 165 -25.52 -3.00 3.51
C LYS A 165 -24.59 -4.04 2.87
N THR A 166 -24.68 -5.30 3.28
CA THR A 166 -23.82 -6.40 2.78
C THR A 166 -23.82 -6.53 1.25
N ASP A 167 -24.96 -6.30 0.60
CA ASP A 167 -25.13 -6.51 -0.85
C ASP A 167 -24.53 -5.34 -1.67
N GLU A 168 -24.64 -4.11 -1.15
CA GLU A 168 -23.98 -2.93 -1.71
C GLU A 168 -22.46 -3.05 -1.54
N ALA A 169 -22.01 -3.45 -0.35
CA ALA A 169 -20.60 -3.74 -0.05
C ALA A 169 -20.03 -4.87 -0.93
N SER A 170 -20.80 -5.93 -1.20
CA SER A 170 -20.41 -7.03 -2.10
C SER A 170 -20.24 -6.54 -3.53
N THR A 171 -21.20 -5.75 -4.02
CA THR A 171 -21.18 -5.19 -5.38
C THR A 171 -19.97 -4.27 -5.59
N LEU A 172 -19.66 -3.43 -4.60
CA LEU A 172 -18.51 -2.53 -4.60
C LEU A 172 -17.18 -3.29 -4.49
N LEU A 173 -17.11 -4.34 -3.66
CA LEU A 173 -15.92 -5.20 -3.56
C LEU A 173 -15.64 -5.92 -4.89
N ASP A 174 -16.66 -6.52 -5.51
CA ASP A 174 -16.51 -7.22 -6.79
C ASP A 174 -16.20 -6.25 -7.96
N GLN A 175 -16.59 -4.97 -7.87
CA GLN A 175 -16.10 -3.91 -8.77
C GLN A 175 -14.61 -3.65 -8.57
N GLY A 176 -14.16 -3.48 -7.31
CA GLY A 176 -12.73 -3.32 -7.00
C GLY A 176 -11.88 -4.51 -7.47
N ILE A 177 -12.37 -5.74 -7.26
CA ILE A 177 -11.70 -6.97 -7.71
C ILE A 177 -11.56 -7.00 -9.24
N ARG A 178 -12.59 -6.64 -10.01
CA ARG A 178 -12.47 -6.56 -11.48
C ARG A 178 -11.42 -5.54 -11.93
N ALA A 179 -11.36 -4.37 -11.29
CA ALA A 179 -10.35 -3.36 -11.58
C ALA A 179 -8.92 -3.87 -11.27
N TYR A 180 -8.75 -4.57 -10.14
CA TYR A 180 -7.49 -5.24 -9.79
C TYR A 180 -7.08 -6.27 -10.84
N THR A 181 -7.92 -7.26 -11.15
CA THR A 181 -7.56 -8.37 -12.04
C THR A 181 -7.34 -7.92 -13.49
N ALA A 182 -8.03 -6.87 -13.96
CA ALA A 182 -7.85 -6.36 -15.31
C ALA A 182 -6.59 -5.49 -15.51
N VAL A 183 -6.08 -4.84 -14.45
CA VAL A 183 -5.04 -3.81 -14.56
C VAL A 183 -3.81 -4.11 -13.69
N LEU A 184 -4.02 -4.39 -12.41
CA LEU A 184 -2.95 -4.51 -11.41
C LEU A 184 -2.40 -5.94 -11.28
N GLU A 185 -3.20 -6.97 -11.52
CA GLU A 185 -2.76 -8.37 -11.44
C GLU A 185 -1.63 -8.72 -12.44
N PRO A 186 -1.68 -8.32 -13.73
CA PRO A 186 -0.55 -8.51 -14.65
C PRO A 186 0.71 -7.76 -14.20
N PHE A 187 0.54 -6.57 -13.60
CA PHE A 187 1.64 -5.81 -13.02
C PHE A 187 2.29 -6.54 -11.83
N VAL A 188 1.50 -7.16 -10.95
CA VAL A 188 1.97 -8.00 -9.83
C VAL A 188 2.70 -9.24 -10.35
N GLU A 189 2.14 -9.93 -11.36
CA GLU A 189 2.71 -11.12 -11.99
C GLU A 189 4.08 -10.85 -12.64
N LYS A 190 4.27 -9.69 -13.28
CA LYS A 190 5.58 -9.21 -13.79
C LYS A 190 6.65 -9.15 -12.68
N ARG A 191 6.26 -9.01 -11.40
CA ARG A 191 7.19 -8.93 -10.26
C ARG A 191 7.38 -10.28 -9.57
N ASP A 192 6.32 -11.08 -9.42
CA ASP A 192 6.42 -12.48 -8.99
C ASP A 192 7.35 -13.29 -9.90
N GLY A 193 7.24 -13.14 -11.22
CA GLY A 193 8.13 -13.79 -12.19
C GLY A 193 9.61 -13.36 -12.07
N LYS A 194 9.86 -12.09 -11.71
CA LYS A 194 11.22 -11.52 -11.57
C LYS A 194 11.89 -11.86 -10.22
N PHE A 195 11.12 -11.92 -9.13
CA PHE A 195 11.65 -12.08 -7.76
C PHE A 195 11.28 -13.41 -7.09
N HIS A 196 10.55 -14.28 -7.80
CA HIS A 196 10.11 -15.60 -7.35
C HIS A 196 9.21 -15.57 -6.10
N THR A 197 8.43 -14.50 -5.96
CA THR A 197 7.40 -14.34 -4.92
C THR A 197 6.05 -14.89 -5.40
N THR A 198 5.04 -14.92 -4.51
CA THR A 198 3.70 -15.50 -4.75
C THR A 198 2.57 -14.50 -4.49
N MET A 199 2.77 -13.22 -4.80
CA MET A 199 1.83 -12.13 -4.48
C MET A 199 0.47 -12.31 -5.18
N LYS A 200 0.46 -12.63 -6.49
CA LYS A 200 -0.75 -12.88 -7.28
C LYS A 200 -1.56 -14.03 -6.69
N ASP A 201 -0.92 -15.17 -6.45
CA ASP A 201 -1.55 -16.35 -5.87
C ASP A 201 -2.08 -16.07 -4.45
N THR A 202 -1.33 -15.31 -3.64
CA THR A 202 -1.76 -14.91 -2.29
C THR A 202 -3.01 -14.03 -2.33
N ILE A 203 -3.05 -13.04 -3.24
CA ILE A 203 -4.23 -12.18 -3.43
C ILE A 203 -5.44 -13.01 -3.88
N ALA A 204 -5.26 -13.86 -4.88
CA ALA A 204 -6.35 -14.64 -5.47
C ALA A 204 -6.88 -15.76 -4.56
N THR A 205 -6.02 -16.44 -3.79
CA THR A 205 -6.39 -17.64 -3.02
C THR A 205 -6.62 -17.41 -1.52
N ALA A 206 -6.10 -16.31 -0.95
CA ALA A 206 -6.28 -15.98 0.46
C ALA A 206 -7.00 -14.65 0.66
N VAL A 207 -6.49 -13.55 0.08
CA VAL A 207 -6.97 -12.19 0.42
C VAL A 207 -8.36 -11.89 -0.15
N ILE A 208 -8.59 -12.12 -1.44
CA ILE A 208 -9.90 -11.89 -2.08
C ILE A 208 -10.99 -12.78 -1.46
N PRO A 209 -10.79 -14.09 -1.27
CA PRO A 209 -11.77 -14.93 -0.58
C PRO A 209 -12.11 -14.45 0.83
N LYS A 210 -11.12 -13.99 1.61
CA LYS A 210 -11.35 -13.45 2.96
C LYS A 210 -12.12 -12.13 2.95
N LEU A 211 -11.76 -11.18 2.08
CA LEU A 211 -12.53 -9.94 1.90
C LEU A 211 -14.00 -10.22 1.54
N GLN A 212 -14.25 -11.21 0.68
CA GLN A 212 -15.62 -11.62 0.33
C GLN A 212 -16.34 -12.36 1.46
N GLU A 213 -15.63 -13.10 2.32
CA GLU A 213 -16.16 -13.74 3.53
C GLU A 213 -16.57 -12.67 4.56
N ASP A 214 -15.69 -11.71 4.86
CA ASP A 214 -15.94 -10.62 5.80
C ASP A 214 -17.15 -9.78 5.36
N VAL A 215 -17.21 -9.41 4.07
CA VAL A 215 -18.30 -8.60 3.53
C VAL A 215 -19.65 -9.32 3.62
N LYS A 216 -19.70 -10.63 3.32
CA LYS A 216 -20.92 -11.45 3.45
C LYS A 216 -21.33 -11.65 4.92
N ALA A 217 -20.37 -11.66 5.84
CA ALA A 217 -20.61 -11.75 7.28
C ALA A 217 -20.94 -10.39 7.94
N GLY A 218 -20.79 -9.26 7.23
CA GLY A 218 -20.86 -7.92 7.83
C GLY A 218 -19.71 -7.61 8.79
N ASN A 219 -18.61 -8.36 8.72
CA ASN A 219 -17.52 -8.36 9.70
C ASN A 219 -16.55 -7.20 9.46
N VAL A 220 -16.91 -6.01 9.93
CA VAL A 220 -16.10 -4.79 9.81
C VAL A 220 -14.72 -4.94 10.45
N ALA A 221 -14.56 -5.73 11.52
CA ALA A 221 -13.28 -5.91 12.20
C ALA A 221 -12.28 -6.65 11.31
N ASP A 222 -12.64 -7.84 10.83
CA ASP A 222 -11.74 -8.66 10.00
C ASP A 222 -11.58 -8.07 8.59
N TYR A 223 -12.62 -7.42 8.03
CA TYR A 223 -12.51 -6.66 6.78
C TYR A 223 -11.40 -5.59 6.86
N ASN A 224 -11.29 -4.89 7.99
CA ASN A 224 -10.24 -3.89 8.20
C ASN A 224 -8.84 -4.50 8.29
N VAL A 225 -8.71 -5.77 8.68
CA VAL A 225 -7.44 -6.53 8.68
C VAL A 225 -7.12 -7.01 7.26
N HIS A 226 -8.03 -7.75 6.61
CA HIS A 226 -7.77 -8.35 5.30
C HIS A 226 -7.58 -7.31 4.18
N ARG A 227 -8.21 -6.12 4.25
CA ARG A 227 -7.97 -5.06 3.25
C ARG A 227 -6.53 -4.52 3.29
N GLN A 228 -5.86 -4.61 4.44
CA GLN A 228 -4.44 -4.26 4.55
C GLN A 228 -3.54 -5.29 3.84
N MET A 229 -3.92 -6.56 3.82
CA MET A 229 -3.18 -7.56 3.04
C MET A 229 -3.15 -7.21 1.56
N LEU A 230 -4.28 -6.77 0.99
CA LEU A 230 -4.34 -6.35 -0.42
C LEU A 230 -3.54 -5.06 -0.66
N ASP A 231 -3.80 -4.00 0.11
CA ASP A 231 -3.10 -2.71 -0.03
C ASP A 231 -1.57 -2.88 0.08
N LYS A 232 -1.10 -3.58 1.12
CA LYS A 232 0.34 -3.73 1.39
C LYS A 232 1.02 -4.75 0.47
N THR A 233 0.30 -5.73 -0.09
CA THR A 233 0.85 -6.56 -1.20
C THR A 233 1.06 -5.72 -2.46
N LEU A 234 0.17 -4.78 -2.75
CA LEU A 234 0.37 -3.84 -3.87
C LEU A 234 1.55 -2.88 -3.60
N ILE A 235 1.71 -2.38 -2.37
CA ILE A 235 2.92 -1.62 -1.98
C ILE A 235 4.19 -2.45 -2.18
N LYS A 236 4.20 -3.73 -1.82
CA LYS A 236 5.30 -4.66 -2.09
C LYS A 236 5.56 -4.78 -3.60
N ALA A 237 4.54 -4.94 -4.43
CA ALA A 237 4.70 -5.03 -5.88
C ALA A 237 5.32 -3.76 -6.48
N PHE A 238 4.88 -2.56 -6.09
CA PHE A 238 5.49 -1.28 -6.50
C PHE A 238 6.92 -1.08 -5.95
N THR A 239 7.18 -1.50 -4.71
CA THR A 239 8.52 -1.48 -4.10
C THR A 239 9.50 -2.37 -4.87
N LEU A 240 9.10 -3.61 -5.18
CA LEU A 240 9.90 -4.56 -5.97
C LEU A 240 10.05 -4.10 -7.42
N ALA A 241 9.02 -3.48 -7.99
CA ALA A 241 9.12 -2.88 -9.31
C ALA A 241 10.16 -1.75 -9.33
N THR A 242 10.10 -0.81 -8.39
CA THR A 242 11.12 0.25 -8.23
C THR A 242 12.52 -0.34 -8.03
N TYR A 243 12.66 -1.38 -7.21
CA TYR A 243 13.93 -2.07 -7.00
C TYR A 243 14.48 -2.67 -8.31
N ASN A 244 13.63 -3.26 -9.16
CA ASN A 244 14.05 -3.76 -10.48
C ASN A 244 14.65 -2.64 -11.35
N TYR A 245 14.02 -1.46 -11.44
CA TYR A 245 14.59 -0.34 -12.21
C TYR A 245 15.86 0.22 -11.57
N GLY A 246 15.94 0.18 -10.23
CA GLY A 246 17.17 0.43 -9.49
C GLY A 246 18.31 -0.53 -9.82
N GLU A 247 18.01 -1.82 -10.05
CA GLU A 247 19.00 -2.84 -10.44
C GLU A 247 19.48 -2.71 -11.89
N ILE A 248 18.54 -2.56 -12.85
CA ILE A 248 18.89 -2.70 -14.28
C ILE A 248 19.52 -1.44 -14.88
N MET A 249 19.31 -0.24 -14.31
CA MET A 249 19.68 1.04 -14.94
C MET A 249 21.15 1.11 -15.43
N PRO A 250 22.18 0.59 -14.73
CA PRO A 250 23.56 0.59 -15.22
C PRO A 250 23.84 -0.35 -16.41
N THR A 251 22.88 -1.20 -16.78
CA THR A 251 22.99 -2.23 -17.84
C THR A 251 22.00 -2.03 -18.99
N VAL A 252 21.09 -1.07 -18.87
CA VAL A 252 20.12 -0.69 -19.91
C VAL A 252 20.82 0.01 -21.07
N ASP A 253 20.41 -0.28 -22.31
CA ASP A 253 20.92 0.38 -23.50
C ASP A 253 20.64 1.88 -23.50
N LYS A 254 21.60 2.70 -23.96
CA LYS A 254 21.53 4.16 -23.84
C LYS A 254 20.32 4.81 -24.51
N ALA A 255 19.73 4.15 -25.52
CA ALA A 255 18.51 4.61 -26.17
C ALA A 255 17.25 4.36 -25.32
N GLU A 256 17.26 3.32 -24.49
CA GLU A 256 16.14 2.92 -23.63
C GLU A 256 16.14 3.67 -22.29
N LEU A 257 17.28 4.21 -21.84
CA LEU A 257 17.41 4.91 -20.55
C LEU A 257 16.31 5.96 -20.28
N PRO A 258 15.88 6.82 -21.22
CA PRO A 258 14.79 7.78 -20.96
C PRO A 258 13.47 7.08 -20.61
N LYS A 259 13.16 5.97 -21.28
CA LYS A 259 11.97 5.13 -21.05
C LYS A 259 12.05 4.44 -19.69
N GLU A 260 13.15 3.74 -19.40
CA GLU A 260 13.31 2.99 -18.14
C GLU A 260 13.36 3.93 -16.91
N MET A 261 13.89 5.15 -17.06
CA MET A 261 13.81 6.19 -16.03
C MET A 261 12.37 6.64 -15.78
N THR A 262 11.57 6.79 -16.85
CA THR A 262 10.14 7.09 -16.73
C THR A 262 9.35 5.91 -16.11
N GLU A 263 9.54 4.65 -16.52
CA GLU A 263 8.88 3.49 -15.87
C GLU A 263 9.26 3.44 -14.38
N GLY A 264 10.55 3.57 -14.05
CA GLY A 264 11.04 3.57 -12.66
C GLY A 264 10.48 4.70 -11.79
N TYR A 265 10.33 5.91 -12.33
CA TYR A 265 9.73 7.05 -11.63
C TYR A 265 8.25 6.82 -11.31
N PHE A 266 7.43 6.52 -12.33
CA PHE A 266 5.99 6.31 -12.17
C PHE A 266 5.64 5.08 -11.32
N LEU A 267 6.54 4.10 -11.21
CA LEU A 267 6.35 2.95 -10.34
C LEU A 267 6.73 3.21 -8.87
N PHE A 268 7.44 4.30 -8.56
CA PHE A 268 7.77 4.68 -7.19
C PHE A 268 6.78 5.67 -6.56
N LEU A 269 6.25 6.64 -7.34
CA LEU A 269 5.27 7.61 -6.84
C LEU A 269 4.05 7.01 -6.12
N PRO A 270 3.46 5.86 -6.53
CA PRO A 270 2.36 5.20 -5.82
C PRO A 270 2.65 4.90 -4.34
N VAL A 271 3.93 4.65 -4.01
CA VAL A 271 4.38 4.22 -2.69
C VAL A 271 5.24 5.26 -1.97
N TYR A 272 5.66 6.33 -2.65
CA TYR A 272 6.50 7.39 -2.07
C TYR A 272 6.00 7.89 -0.72
N THR A 273 4.74 8.37 -0.63
CA THR A 273 4.19 8.96 0.61
C THR A 273 4.11 7.94 1.76
N TYR A 274 3.88 6.66 1.45
CA TYR A 274 3.92 5.59 2.44
C TYR A 274 5.35 5.32 2.93
N LEU A 275 6.30 5.16 2.00
CA LEU A 275 7.70 4.83 2.32
C LEU A 275 8.41 6.01 3.02
N LYS A 276 8.05 7.25 2.70
CA LYS A 276 8.46 8.49 3.38
C LYS A 276 8.12 8.48 4.87
N GLY A 277 7.04 7.81 5.27
CA GLY A 277 6.70 7.61 6.68
C GLY A 277 7.70 6.72 7.44
N GLY A 278 8.33 5.77 6.75
CA GLY A 278 9.35 4.91 7.34
C GLY A 278 10.76 5.51 7.32
N SER A 279 11.13 6.18 6.22
CA SER A 279 12.29 7.09 6.18
C SER A 279 12.10 8.15 5.09
N ALA A 280 11.97 9.41 5.52
CA ALA A 280 11.72 10.52 4.59
C ALA A 280 12.92 10.77 3.66
N SER A 281 14.15 10.79 4.21
CA SER A 281 15.37 11.04 3.43
C SER A 281 15.65 9.96 2.40
N ASP A 282 15.32 8.70 2.69
CA ASP A 282 15.52 7.58 1.77
C ASP A 282 14.44 7.56 0.68
N ALA A 283 13.18 7.85 1.04
CA ALA A 283 12.10 7.98 0.06
C ALA A 283 12.32 9.16 -0.89
N ASP A 284 12.77 10.32 -0.38
CA ASP A 284 13.15 11.46 -1.21
C ASP A 284 14.37 11.14 -2.08
N ALA A 285 15.38 10.43 -1.57
CA ALA A 285 16.54 10.02 -2.37
C ALA A 285 16.19 9.08 -3.53
N VAL A 286 15.21 8.16 -3.36
CA VAL A 286 14.72 7.32 -4.48
C VAL A 286 13.91 8.15 -5.47
N LYS A 287 12.97 8.99 -5.00
CA LYS A 287 12.19 9.91 -5.86
C LYS A 287 13.11 10.77 -6.72
N ASP A 288 14.08 11.44 -6.10
CA ASP A 288 14.92 12.43 -6.76
C ASP A 288 15.96 11.79 -7.69
N ALA A 289 16.38 10.55 -7.42
CA ALA A 289 17.22 9.79 -8.34
C ALA A 289 16.52 9.55 -9.68
N PHE A 290 15.29 9.04 -9.66
CA PHE A 290 14.50 8.82 -10.89
C PHE A 290 14.00 10.12 -11.52
N ALA A 291 13.52 11.09 -10.72
CA ALA A 291 13.04 12.39 -11.21
C ALA A 291 14.13 13.23 -11.91
N SER A 292 15.42 12.96 -11.64
CA SER A 292 16.53 13.73 -12.21
C SER A 292 16.71 13.56 -13.74
N GLY A 293 16.16 12.51 -14.34
CA GLY A 293 16.45 12.11 -15.72
C GLY A 293 17.89 11.62 -15.97
N ASP A 294 18.78 11.72 -14.98
CA ASP A 294 20.17 11.28 -15.05
C ASP A 294 20.31 9.88 -14.45
N ALA A 295 20.37 8.87 -15.33
CA ALA A 295 20.56 7.47 -14.97
C ALA A 295 21.78 7.20 -14.06
N SER A 296 22.80 8.07 -14.02
CA SER A 296 23.93 7.92 -13.08
C SER A 296 23.56 8.19 -11.61
N LYS A 297 22.40 8.79 -11.34
CA LYS A 297 21.84 8.97 -9.99
C LYS A 297 21.19 7.70 -9.45
N VAL A 298 20.65 6.86 -10.33
CA VAL A 298 20.02 5.57 -10.00
C VAL A 298 21.10 4.51 -9.75
N VAL A 299 21.74 4.61 -8.58
CA VAL A 299 22.79 3.69 -8.13
C VAL A 299 22.15 2.47 -7.43
N PRO A 300 22.29 1.23 -7.93
CA PRO A 300 21.55 0.07 -7.43
C PRO A 300 21.65 -0.14 -5.91
N ALA A 301 22.86 -0.03 -5.36
CA ALA A 301 23.10 -0.20 -3.92
C ALA A 301 22.41 0.88 -3.07
N LYS A 302 22.27 2.12 -3.58
CA LYS A 302 21.56 3.20 -2.89
C LYS A 302 20.05 3.01 -2.94
N ILE A 303 19.50 2.69 -4.12
CA ILE A 303 18.06 2.41 -4.26
C ILE A 303 17.67 1.22 -3.38
N LYS A 304 18.49 0.16 -3.35
CA LYS A 304 18.30 -0.98 -2.45
C LYS A 304 18.28 -0.57 -0.98
N ALA A 305 19.33 0.10 -0.51
CA ALA A 305 19.44 0.51 0.89
C ALA A 305 18.29 1.44 1.32
N ALA A 306 17.91 2.38 0.47
CA ALA A 306 16.82 3.31 0.71
C ALA A 306 15.45 2.59 0.82
N LEU A 307 15.14 1.68 -0.12
CA LEU A 307 13.90 0.90 -0.06
C LEU A 307 13.86 -0.01 1.17
N ILE A 308 14.99 -0.63 1.55
CA ILE A 308 15.12 -1.41 2.78
C ILE A 308 14.88 -0.53 4.02
N ALA A 309 15.49 0.65 4.09
CA ALA A 309 15.35 1.58 5.22
C ALA A 309 13.90 2.05 5.40
N CYS A 310 13.24 2.48 4.32
CA CYS A 310 11.83 2.87 4.33
C CYS A 310 10.91 1.75 4.82
N ASN A 311 11.05 0.54 4.27
CA ASN A 311 10.20 -0.59 4.67
C ASN A 311 10.49 -1.02 6.12
N THR A 312 11.76 -1.02 6.57
CA THR A 312 12.13 -1.32 7.97
C THR A 312 11.56 -0.29 8.94
N GLY A 313 11.57 1.00 8.58
CA GLY A 313 10.92 2.05 9.35
C GLY A 313 9.42 1.81 9.52
N LYS A 314 8.72 1.46 8.42
CA LYS A 314 7.29 1.11 8.48
C LYS A 314 7.01 -0.15 9.31
N VAL A 315 7.82 -1.21 9.20
CA VAL A 315 7.68 -2.39 10.09
C VAL A 315 7.80 -1.96 11.56
N LYS A 316 8.84 -1.20 11.91
CA LYS A 316 9.04 -0.74 13.29
C LYS A 316 7.87 0.09 13.81
N GLU A 317 7.44 1.09 13.05
CA GLU A 317 6.31 1.98 13.38
C GLU A 317 5.05 1.18 13.72
N TYR A 318 4.69 0.20 12.88
CA TYR A 318 3.49 -0.59 13.09
C TYR A 318 3.63 -1.65 14.20
N LEU A 319 4.82 -2.25 14.39
CA LEU A 319 5.09 -3.12 15.55
C LEU A 319 4.93 -2.36 16.88
N GLU A 320 5.46 -1.13 16.96
CA GLU A 320 5.34 -0.26 18.14
C GLU A 320 3.90 0.23 18.34
N THR A 321 3.22 0.63 17.26
CA THR A 321 1.82 1.09 17.29
C THR A 321 0.86 -0.01 17.77
N ALA A 322 0.92 -1.21 17.16
CA ALA A 322 0.07 -2.33 17.56
C ALA A 322 0.27 -2.68 19.05
N GLN A 323 1.52 -2.80 19.51
CA GLN A 323 1.80 -3.05 20.94
C GLN A 323 1.26 -1.95 21.88
N GLN A 324 1.25 -0.69 21.45
CA GLN A 324 0.67 0.39 22.24
C GLN A 324 -0.86 0.34 22.26
N GLU A 325 -1.48 -0.10 21.17
CA GLU A 325 -2.93 -0.28 21.08
C GLU A 325 -3.44 -1.48 21.88
N MET A 326 -2.69 -2.60 21.92
CA MET A 326 -2.95 -3.70 22.87
C MET A 326 -3.02 -3.19 24.32
N LYS A 327 -2.02 -2.39 24.75
CA LYS A 327 -1.94 -1.81 26.11
C LYS A 327 -3.09 -0.83 26.39
N ASN A 328 -3.59 -0.16 25.35
CA ASN A 328 -4.70 0.79 25.44
C ASN A 328 -6.08 0.11 25.31
N GLY A 329 -6.16 -1.23 25.21
CA GLY A 329 -7.42 -1.98 25.04
C GLY A 329 -8.05 -1.88 23.64
N LYS A 330 -7.35 -1.26 22.68
CA LYS A 330 -7.78 -1.07 21.29
C LYS A 330 -7.51 -2.31 20.46
N LYS A 331 -8.33 -3.35 20.65
CA LYS A 331 -8.06 -4.66 20.05
C LYS A 331 -8.07 -4.60 18.52
N ASP A 332 -9.11 -4.05 17.90
CA ASP A 332 -9.26 -4.15 16.44
C ASP A 332 -8.27 -3.23 15.70
N GLU A 333 -7.99 -2.02 16.21
CA GLU A 333 -6.93 -1.18 15.65
C GLU A 333 -5.55 -1.85 15.76
N SER A 334 -5.26 -2.49 16.90
CA SER A 334 -4.02 -3.25 17.11
C SER A 334 -3.86 -4.39 16.10
N ARG A 335 -4.95 -5.07 15.70
CA ARG A 335 -4.93 -6.15 14.70
C ARG A 335 -4.64 -5.60 13.30
N VAL A 336 -5.23 -4.45 12.96
CA VAL A 336 -5.00 -3.74 11.69
C VAL A 336 -3.54 -3.33 11.56
N HIS A 337 -2.97 -2.65 12.57
CA HIS A 337 -1.58 -2.24 12.54
C HIS A 337 -0.62 -3.43 12.61
N ALA A 338 -0.96 -4.51 13.34
CA ALA A 338 -0.14 -5.72 13.35
C ALA A 338 -0.07 -6.38 11.97
N MET A 339 -1.18 -6.39 11.22
CA MET A 339 -1.19 -6.84 9.83
C MET A 339 -0.36 -5.91 8.93
N GLU A 340 -0.45 -4.59 9.08
CA GLU A 340 0.42 -3.68 8.33
C GLU A 340 1.91 -3.92 8.62
N ALA A 341 2.29 -4.20 9.87
CA ALA A 341 3.67 -4.54 10.23
C ALA A 341 4.16 -5.81 9.52
N VAL A 342 3.38 -6.88 9.52
CA VAL A 342 3.76 -8.18 8.91
C VAL A 342 3.73 -8.10 7.38
N MET A 343 2.82 -7.32 6.79
CA MET A 343 2.82 -7.11 5.35
C MET A 343 3.98 -6.23 4.88
N PHE A 344 4.39 -5.20 5.64
CA PHE A 344 5.64 -4.47 5.37
C PHE A 344 6.89 -5.35 5.59
N LEU A 345 6.86 -6.32 6.51
CA LEU A 345 7.89 -7.35 6.61
C LEU A 345 7.89 -8.27 5.37
N SER A 346 6.72 -8.59 4.81
CA SER A 346 6.65 -9.36 3.56
C SER A 346 7.29 -8.62 2.37
N ALA A 347 7.33 -7.29 2.39
CA ALA A 347 8.04 -6.49 1.38
C ALA A 347 9.57 -6.61 1.49
N GLN A 348 10.09 -7.13 2.60
CA GLN A 348 11.52 -7.39 2.82
C GLN A 348 11.95 -8.80 2.38
N GLU A 349 11.04 -9.66 1.89
CA GLU A 349 11.31 -11.04 1.46
C GLU A 349 12.51 -11.16 0.51
N THR A 350 12.51 -10.39 -0.58
CA THR A 350 13.58 -10.38 -1.59
C THR A 350 14.92 -9.90 -1.04
N PHE A 351 14.93 -9.11 0.04
CA PHE A 351 16.13 -8.57 0.66
C PHE A 351 16.70 -9.49 1.75
N LEU A 352 15.82 -10.13 2.54
CA LEU A 352 16.16 -11.13 3.55
C LEU A 352 16.53 -12.50 2.96
N GLY A 353 15.96 -12.85 1.80
CA GLY A 353 16.22 -14.13 1.13
C GLY A 353 15.95 -15.33 2.04
N ALA A 354 16.97 -16.16 2.27
CA ALA A 354 16.84 -17.36 3.11
C ALA A 354 16.47 -17.05 4.58
N ASP A 355 16.83 -15.87 5.11
CA ASP A 355 16.46 -15.46 6.47
C ASP A 355 14.97 -15.05 6.57
N TYR A 356 14.29 -14.78 5.45
CA TYR A 356 12.89 -14.35 5.44
C TYR A 356 11.97 -15.38 6.09
N ALA A 357 12.17 -16.68 5.84
CA ALA A 357 11.30 -17.73 6.39
C ALA A 357 11.22 -17.69 7.93
N LYS A 358 12.34 -17.38 8.61
CA LYS A 358 12.35 -17.21 10.07
C LYS A 358 11.61 -15.93 10.50
N ALA A 359 11.77 -14.84 9.75
CA ALA A 359 11.09 -13.58 10.04
C ALA A 359 9.58 -13.67 9.80
N ALA A 360 9.15 -14.36 8.74
CA ALA A 360 7.75 -14.63 8.43
C ALA A 360 7.04 -15.41 9.54
N SER A 361 7.63 -16.50 10.05
CA SER A 361 7.07 -17.24 11.19
C SER A 361 7.03 -16.42 12.49
N ALA A 362 7.95 -15.47 12.69
CA ALA A 362 7.83 -14.50 13.78
C ALA A 362 6.68 -13.51 13.54
N GLY A 363 6.41 -13.12 12.28
CA GLY A 363 5.22 -12.34 11.89
C GLY A 363 3.90 -13.08 12.17
N GLU A 364 3.80 -14.34 11.77
CA GLU A 364 2.63 -15.21 12.05
C GLU A 364 2.39 -15.34 13.57
N ALA A 365 3.45 -15.56 14.34
CA ALA A 365 3.39 -15.62 15.80
C ALA A 365 3.05 -14.25 16.44
N PHE A 366 3.50 -13.14 15.84
CA PHE A 366 3.15 -11.79 16.28
C PHE A 366 1.65 -11.50 16.13
N LEU A 367 1.08 -11.78 14.95
CA LEU A 367 -0.36 -11.66 14.68
C LEU A 367 -1.17 -12.51 15.67
N THR A 368 -0.75 -13.77 15.86
CA THR A 368 -1.38 -14.71 16.79
C THR A 368 -1.37 -14.18 18.23
N ALA A 369 -0.26 -13.60 18.69
CA ALA A 369 -0.16 -13.02 20.02
C ALA A 369 -1.01 -11.74 20.18
N VAL A 370 -1.11 -10.91 19.13
CA VAL A 370 -2.00 -9.73 19.10
C VAL A 370 -3.47 -10.14 19.18
N ASP A 371 -3.91 -11.10 18.35
CA ASP A 371 -5.27 -11.65 18.36
C ASP A 371 -5.66 -12.24 19.73
N GLN A 372 -4.70 -12.84 20.43
CA GLN A 372 -4.87 -13.44 21.76
C GLN A 372 -4.67 -12.44 22.92
N GLY A 373 -4.34 -11.17 22.65
CA GLY A 373 -4.12 -10.14 23.68
C GLY A 373 -2.83 -10.30 24.50
N LYS A 374 -1.88 -11.13 24.04
CA LYS A 374 -0.66 -11.51 24.76
C LYS A 374 0.49 -10.55 24.49
N ALA A 375 0.52 -9.43 25.22
CA ALA A 375 1.49 -8.35 25.00
C ALA A 375 2.97 -8.81 25.06
N ASP A 376 3.35 -9.70 25.97
CA ASP A 376 4.74 -10.15 26.13
C ASP A 376 5.18 -11.10 25.00
N GLU A 377 4.32 -12.05 24.59
CA GLU A 377 4.60 -12.89 23.41
C GLU A 377 4.68 -12.03 22.15
N ALA A 378 3.77 -11.06 21.98
CA ALA A 378 3.80 -10.12 20.86
C ALA A 378 5.11 -9.31 20.84
N LYS A 379 5.56 -8.78 21.99
CA LYS A 379 6.85 -8.09 22.06
C LYS A 379 8.03 -9.00 21.69
N GLN A 380 8.06 -10.25 22.17
CA GLN A 380 9.13 -11.20 21.85
C GLN A 380 9.24 -11.46 20.33
N GLN A 381 8.10 -11.57 19.64
CA GLN A 381 8.09 -11.76 18.18
C GLN A 381 8.48 -10.48 17.44
N ALA A 382 8.02 -9.31 17.87
CA ALA A 382 8.43 -8.02 17.32
C ALA A 382 9.96 -7.80 17.44
N ASP A 383 10.55 -8.09 18.60
CA ASP A 383 12.00 -8.02 18.80
C ASP A 383 12.75 -9.01 17.88
N THR A 384 12.15 -10.18 17.62
CA THR A 384 12.70 -11.20 16.69
C THR A 384 12.65 -10.73 15.22
N ILE A 385 11.57 -10.05 14.82
CA ILE A 385 11.43 -9.43 13.49
C ILE A 385 12.47 -8.33 13.30
N LEU A 386 12.61 -7.41 14.27
CA LEU A 386 13.58 -6.32 14.22
C LEU A 386 15.03 -6.84 14.17
N ALA A 387 15.34 -7.92 14.89
CA ALA A 387 16.65 -8.59 14.85
C ALA A 387 16.93 -9.36 13.53
N ALA A 388 15.91 -9.63 12.72
CA ALA A 388 16.10 -10.12 11.35
C ALA A 388 16.37 -8.95 10.38
N LEU A 389 15.63 -7.86 10.52
CA LEU A 389 15.78 -6.65 9.68
C LEU A 389 17.10 -5.91 9.93
N SER A 390 17.68 -5.99 11.14
CA SER A 390 18.98 -5.38 11.47
C SER A 390 20.20 -6.08 10.83
N LYS A 391 19.98 -6.97 9.86
CA LYS A 391 21.01 -7.65 9.06
C LYS A 391 21.11 -7.13 7.62
N LEU A 392 20.14 -6.31 7.20
CA LEU A 392 20.01 -5.76 5.85
C LEU A 392 20.85 -4.49 5.65
#